data_AF-A0A8T7EBD1-F1
#
_entry.id   AF-A0A8T7EBD1-F1
#
_cell.length_a   1.000
_cell.length_b   1.000
_cell.length_c   1.000
_cell.angle_alpha   90.00
_cell.angle_beta   90.00
_cell.angle_gamma   90.00
#
_symmetry.space_group_name_H-M   'P 1'
#
loop_
_entity.id
_entity.type
_entity.pdbx_description
1 polymer ?
#
loop_
_entity_poly.entity_id
_entity_poly.type
_entity_poly.pdbx_seq_one_letter_code
_entity_poly.pdbx_strand_id
1 'polypeptide(L)'
;MKKQTVGHLFLVTFFVLIWFHWVSALPKSQSDNRYVYLPLIAKADPAPQILSFTANVDIADPGDTIELSWVTANAVTVTLYHLLPTGQLGQFWDVAAVGSMPYTISEAARNVERFMLFAAGENEPYASATVEIILTCPHPWFFAPAPDICAQDAALLSPAAEQQFEHGWLIWVGEEDLIYVLYEDDVFSPKWQAFTDEWDPGDPVSDTTIIPPDGFYQPLRGFGLVWREQPFVRDRLGWAVVEEVGGDTAVQRTSYARYNHTYIRALDADIWHLFPEHSAWEKFIPQ
;
A
#
# COMPACT_ATOMS: atom_id res chain seq x y z
N MET A 1 29.71 53.18 15.54
CA MET A 1 28.63 53.65 14.64
C MET A 1 27.37 53.87 15.46
N LYS A 2 26.79 55.07 15.39
CA LYS A 2 25.61 55.50 16.17
C LYS A 2 24.32 54.83 15.67
N LYS A 3 23.41 54.50 16.59
CA LYS A 3 21.98 54.88 16.58
C LYS A 3 21.26 54.39 17.84
N GLN A 4 20.98 55.32 18.76
CA GLN A 4 19.82 55.31 19.65
C GLN A 4 18.76 56.23 19.02
N THR A 5 17.47 55.93 19.18
CA THR A 5 16.54 56.67 20.08
C THR A 5 15.14 56.03 20.00
N VAL A 6 14.61 55.64 21.17
CA VAL A 6 13.21 55.29 21.44
C VAL A 6 12.71 56.30 22.48
N GLY A 7 11.45 56.71 22.39
CA GLY A 7 10.73 57.42 23.45
C GLY A 7 9.35 57.85 22.92
N HIS A 8 8.32 58.07 23.74
CA HIS A 8 8.01 57.63 25.09
C HIS A 8 6.50 57.91 25.29
N LEU A 9 5.91 57.19 26.24
CA LEU A 9 4.51 57.17 26.64
C LEU A 9 4.09 58.46 27.38
N PHE A 10 2.83 58.92 27.26
CA PHE A 10 2.18 59.75 28.28
C PHE A 10 0.68 59.42 28.39
N LEU A 11 0.25 59.24 29.63
CA LEU A 11 -1.11 58.98 30.13
C LEU A 11 -1.48 60.18 31.02
N VAL A 12 -2.70 60.72 31.01
CA VAL A 12 -3.44 61.25 32.19
C VAL A 12 -4.94 61.42 31.88
N THR A 13 -5.73 61.02 32.86
CA THR A 13 -7.17 60.88 33.13
C THR A 13 -8.00 62.18 33.27
N PHE A 14 -9.34 62.14 33.10
CA PHE A 14 -10.31 62.96 33.87
C PHE A 14 -11.75 62.37 33.90
N PHE A 15 -12.46 62.62 35.00
CA PHE A 15 -13.71 61.99 35.51
C PHE A 15 -15.03 62.75 35.14
N VAL A 16 -16.07 62.00 34.75
CA VAL A 16 -17.47 61.91 35.30
C VAL A 16 -18.47 63.10 35.33
N LEU A 17 -19.70 62.91 34.77
CA LEU A 17 -21.07 62.93 35.40
C LEU A 17 -22.23 63.16 34.37
N ILE A 18 -23.41 62.65 34.74
CA ILE A 18 -24.67 62.41 33.98
C ILE A 18 -25.72 63.53 34.23
N TRP A 19 -26.63 63.85 33.27
CA TRP A 19 -28.09 64.05 33.51
C TRP A 19 -28.99 64.31 32.25
N PHE A 20 -30.05 63.49 32.15
CA PHE A 20 -31.46 63.61 31.66
C PHE A 20 -32.01 64.57 30.56
N HIS A 21 -32.65 63.91 29.55
CA HIS A 21 -34.01 64.08 28.94
C HIS A 21 -34.47 65.40 28.27
N TRP A 22 -34.97 65.32 27.02
CA TRP A 22 -36.41 65.34 26.64
C TRP A 22 -36.64 65.26 25.12
N VAL A 23 -37.75 64.63 24.76
CA VAL A 23 -38.25 64.30 23.41
C VAL A 23 -38.94 65.50 22.74
N SER A 24 -38.84 65.62 21.41
CA SER A 24 -40.01 65.97 20.57
C SER A 24 -39.74 65.64 19.10
N ALA A 25 -40.62 64.81 18.55
CA ALA A 25 -40.61 64.33 17.19
C ALA A 25 -41.46 65.22 16.26
N LEU A 26 -40.93 65.45 15.04
CA LEU A 26 -41.60 65.45 13.71
C LEU A 26 -42.75 66.47 13.45
N PRO A 27 -43.29 66.64 12.20
CA PRO A 27 -42.86 66.18 10.86
C PRO A 27 -42.98 67.27 9.75
N LYS A 28 -42.54 66.95 8.52
CA LYS A 28 -43.31 67.11 7.24
C LYS A 28 -42.46 66.62 6.07
N SER A 29 -42.65 65.37 5.67
CA SER A 29 -43.38 64.94 4.46
C SER A 29 -42.68 65.31 3.16
N GLN A 30 -41.94 64.36 2.61
CA GLN A 30 -41.55 64.36 1.21
C GLN A 30 -41.80 62.95 0.65
N SER A 31 -42.56 62.90 -0.44
CA SER A 31 -42.96 61.71 -1.17
C SER A 31 -41.75 60.89 -1.58
N ASP A 32 -41.66 59.66 -1.07
CA ASP A 32 -40.60 58.72 -1.41
C ASP A 32 -41.26 57.43 -1.90
N ASN A 33 -41.16 57.19 -3.21
CA ASN A 33 -41.63 55.98 -3.85
C ASN A 33 -40.67 54.84 -3.47
N ARG A 34 -40.83 54.31 -2.25
CA ARG A 34 -40.03 53.20 -1.74
C ARG A 34 -40.47 51.91 -2.41
N TYR A 35 -39.79 51.55 -3.49
CA TYR A 35 -39.73 50.15 -3.89
C TYR A 35 -39.06 49.38 -2.75
N VAL A 36 -39.84 48.54 -2.06
CA VAL A 36 -39.30 47.57 -1.12
C VAL A 36 -38.66 46.47 -1.97
N TYR A 37 -37.34 46.53 -2.15
CA TYR A 37 -36.57 45.39 -2.60
C TYR A 37 -36.58 44.38 -1.45
N LEU A 38 -37.53 43.43 -1.48
CA LEU A 38 -37.34 42.20 -0.73
C LEU A 38 -36.10 41.53 -1.32
N PRO A 39 -35.04 41.25 -0.53
CA PRO A 39 -34.02 40.34 -1.02
C PRO A 39 -34.73 39.05 -1.38
N LEU A 40 -34.55 38.57 -2.62
CA LEU A 40 -34.88 37.18 -2.93
C LEU A 40 -33.99 36.35 -2.00
N ILE A 41 -34.56 35.86 -0.89
CA ILE A 41 -33.96 34.75 -0.17
C ILE A 41 -34.21 33.56 -1.09
N ALA A 42 -33.25 33.29 -1.98
CA ALA A 42 -33.23 32.07 -2.76
C ALA A 42 -33.26 30.91 -1.76
N LYS A 43 -34.23 30.00 -1.90
CA LYS A 43 -34.26 28.77 -1.13
C LYS A 43 -32.95 28.05 -1.41
N ALA A 44 -32.17 27.77 -0.38
CA ALA A 44 -30.94 27.00 -0.54
C ALA A 44 -31.29 25.68 -1.22
N ASP A 45 -30.58 25.35 -2.30
CA ASP A 45 -30.79 24.08 -2.98
C ASP A 45 -30.52 22.93 -2.02
N PRO A 46 -31.34 21.87 -2.06
CA PRO A 46 -31.14 20.72 -1.21
C PRO A 46 -29.76 20.11 -1.48
N ALA A 47 -29.04 19.72 -0.43
CA ALA A 47 -27.73 19.09 -0.56
C ALA A 47 -27.85 17.78 -1.36
N PRO A 48 -26.83 17.42 -2.16
CA PRO A 48 -26.80 16.14 -2.85
C PRO A 48 -26.80 14.99 -1.85
N GLN A 49 -27.48 13.90 -2.21
CA GLN A 49 -27.60 12.70 -1.41
C GLN A 49 -27.37 11.47 -2.29
N ILE A 50 -26.74 10.46 -1.72
CA ILE A 50 -26.67 9.11 -2.29
C ILE A 50 -27.66 8.26 -1.51
N LEU A 51 -28.76 7.88 -2.17
CA LEU A 51 -29.84 7.08 -1.58
C LEU A 51 -29.49 5.59 -1.58
N SER A 52 -28.80 5.13 -2.63
CA SER A 52 -28.22 3.79 -2.72
C SER A 52 -26.97 3.80 -3.59
N PHE A 53 -26.03 2.93 -3.25
CA PHE A 53 -24.91 2.55 -4.09
C PHE A 53 -24.52 1.11 -3.72
N THR A 54 -24.69 0.18 -4.65
CA THR A 54 -24.55 -1.26 -4.39
C THR A 54 -23.97 -1.97 -5.61
N ALA A 55 -23.28 -3.08 -5.39
CA ALA A 55 -23.03 -4.09 -6.42
C ALA A 55 -24.14 -5.16 -6.37
N ASN A 56 -24.30 -5.93 -7.45
CA ASN A 56 -25.20 -7.09 -7.50
C ASN A 56 -24.69 -8.28 -6.65
N VAL A 57 -23.42 -8.29 -6.27
CA VAL A 57 -22.76 -9.34 -5.48
C VAL A 57 -21.80 -8.73 -4.44
N ASP A 58 -21.61 -9.44 -3.33
CA ASP A 58 -20.63 -9.07 -2.30
C ASP A 58 -19.26 -9.77 -2.51
N ILE A 59 -19.25 -10.88 -3.25
CA ILE A 59 -18.07 -11.68 -3.59
C ILE A 59 -18.11 -11.98 -5.10
N ALA A 60 -16.96 -11.87 -5.78
CA ALA A 60 -16.81 -12.19 -7.20
C ALA A 60 -15.47 -12.86 -7.50
N ASP A 61 -15.38 -13.57 -8.63
CA ASP A 61 -14.11 -14.09 -9.14
C ASP A 61 -13.42 -13.03 -10.01
N PRO A 62 -12.08 -12.93 -10.01
CA PRO A 62 -11.36 -12.14 -11.01
C PRO A 62 -11.76 -12.55 -12.44
N GLY A 63 -12.08 -11.58 -13.29
CA GLY A 63 -12.61 -11.82 -14.65
C GLY A 63 -14.14 -11.78 -14.76
N ASP A 64 -14.87 -11.85 -13.65
CA ASP A 64 -16.32 -11.70 -13.65
C ASP A 64 -16.75 -10.28 -14.06
N THR A 65 -17.98 -10.18 -14.58
CA THR A 65 -18.63 -8.89 -14.79
C THR A 65 -19.68 -8.66 -13.71
N ILE A 66 -19.48 -7.63 -12.90
CA ILE A 66 -20.40 -7.17 -11.86
C ILE A 66 -21.24 -6.00 -12.37
N GLU A 67 -22.39 -5.77 -11.76
CA GLU A 67 -23.27 -4.64 -12.04
C GLU A 67 -23.29 -3.70 -10.83
N LEU A 68 -22.79 -2.48 -11.00
CA LEU A 68 -22.89 -1.41 -10.02
C LEU A 68 -24.19 -0.65 -10.25
N SER A 69 -24.93 -0.35 -9.20
CA SER A 69 -26.21 0.38 -9.27
C SER A 69 -26.27 1.49 -8.23
N TRP A 70 -26.80 2.65 -8.60
CA TRP A 70 -26.91 3.79 -7.70
C TRP A 70 -28.15 4.64 -7.95
N VAL A 71 -28.58 5.31 -6.88
CA VAL A 71 -29.64 6.32 -6.91
C VAL A 71 -29.16 7.52 -6.11
N THR A 72 -29.15 8.70 -6.75
CA THR A 72 -28.84 9.96 -6.08
C THR A 72 -30.03 10.92 -6.12
N ALA A 73 -30.02 11.91 -5.24
CA ALA A 73 -30.98 12.99 -5.22
C ALA A 73 -30.25 14.34 -5.08
N ASN A 74 -30.75 15.36 -5.77
CA ASN A 74 -30.22 16.73 -5.75
C ASN A 74 -28.74 16.87 -6.16
N ALA A 75 -28.22 15.87 -6.89
CA ALA A 75 -26.90 15.93 -7.50
C ALA A 75 -26.99 16.57 -8.89
N VAL A 76 -26.04 17.46 -9.18
CA VAL A 76 -25.85 18.09 -10.49
C VAL A 76 -24.92 17.23 -11.32
N THR A 77 -23.84 16.74 -10.71
CA THR A 77 -22.88 15.82 -11.33
C THR A 77 -22.70 14.60 -10.44
N VAL A 78 -22.54 13.44 -11.06
CA VAL A 78 -22.22 12.19 -10.37
C VAL A 78 -21.03 11.56 -11.07
N THR A 79 -19.99 11.25 -10.29
CA THR A 79 -18.77 10.62 -10.78
C THR A 79 -18.55 9.33 -10.02
N LEU A 80 -18.40 8.24 -10.75
CA LEU A 80 -18.04 6.93 -10.21
C LEU A 80 -16.54 6.75 -10.36
N TYR A 81 -15.86 6.39 -9.28
CA TYR A 81 -14.44 6.06 -9.27
C TYR A 81 -14.25 4.58 -8.99
N HIS A 82 -13.34 3.96 -9.72
CA HIS A 82 -12.68 2.73 -9.33
C HIS A 82 -11.40 3.09 -8.56
N LEU A 83 -11.25 2.58 -7.34
CA LEU A 83 -10.12 2.92 -6.48
C LEU A 83 -8.95 1.98 -6.74
N LEU A 84 -7.75 2.52 -6.65
CA LEU A 84 -6.55 1.70 -6.59
C LEU A 84 -6.58 0.83 -5.32
N PRO A 85 -5.88 -0.32 -5.29
CA PRO A 85 -5.81 -1.18 -4.10
C PRO A 85 -5.36 -0.44 -2.84
N THR A 86 -4.54 0.60 -3.00
CA THR A 86 -4.04 1.49 -1.95
C THR A 86 -5.04 2.57 -1.50
N GLY A 87 -6.24 2.63 -2.09
CA GLY A 87 -7.35 3.50 -1.69
C GLY A 87 -7.35 4.90 -2.35
N GLN A 88 -6.39 5.23 -3.20
CA GLN A 88 -6.45 6.45 -4.00
C GLN A 88 -7.47 6.31 -5.15
N LEU A 89 -7.99 7.44 -5.60
CA LEU A 89 -8.85 7.51 -6.78
C LEU A 89 -8.06 7.04 -8.01
N GLY A 90 -8.61 6.07 -8.73
CA GLY A 90 -8.07 5.53 -9.97
C GLY A 90 -8.88 5.99 -11.17
N GLN A 91 -9.36 5.04 -11.96
CA GLN A 91 -10.21 5.32 -13.11
C GLN A 91 -11.54 5.93 -12.67
N PHE A 92 -12.12 6.79 -13.51
CA PHE A 92 -13.40 7.41 -13.22
C PHE A 92 -14.30 7.51 -14.45
N TRP A 93 -15.59 7.67 -14.19
CA TRP A 93 -16.64 7.85 -15.19
C TRP A 93 -17.65 8.88 -14.70
N ASP A 94 -18.03 9.80 -15.57
CA ASP A 94 -19.21 10.64 -15.34
C ASP A 94 -20.46 9.83 -15.64
N VAL A 95 -21.36 9.74 -14.67
CA VAL A 95 -22.52 8.87 -14.73
C VAL A 95 -23.81 9.64 -14.45
N ALA A 96 -24.94 9.08 -14.87
CA ALA A 96 -26.24 9.68 -14.61
C ALA A 96 -26.57 9.70 -13.11
N ALA A 97 -27.45 10.61 -12.68
CA ALA A 97 -27.88 10.71 -11.28
C ALA A 97 -28.53 9.41 -10.74
N VAL A 98 -29.15 8.63 -11.62
CA VAL A 98 -29.70 7.31 -11.34
C VAL A 98 -29.29 6.40 -12.47
N GLY A 99 -28.73 5.24 -12.15
CA GLY A 99 -28.29 4.31 -13.18
C GLY A 99 -27.62 3.06 -12.63
N SER A 100 -27.14 2.28 -13.57
CA SER A 100 -26.30 1.14 -13.33
C SER A 100 -25.21 1.07 -14.40
N MET A 101 -24.10 0.39 -14.10
CA MET A 101 -22.98 0.21 -15.01
C MET A 101 -22.37 -1.18 -14.80
N PRO A 102 -22.21 -1.97 -15.87
CA PRO A 102 -21.43 -3.20 -15.81
C PRO A 102 -19.94 -2.86 -15.69
N TYR A 103 -19.22 -3.62 -14.89
CA TYR A 103 -17.78 -3.53 -14.75
C TYR A 103 -17.17 -4.92 -14.79
N THR A 104 -16.24 -5.14 -15.72
CA THR A 104 -15.47 -6.39 -15.81
C THR A 104 -14.24 -6.29 -14.95
N ILE A 105 -14.14 -7.17 -13.94
CA ILE A 105 -13.02 -7.25 -13.02
C ILE A 105 -11.80 -7.76 -13.77
N SER A 106 -10.64 -7.14 -13.53
CA SER A 106 -9.39 -7.61 -14.14
C SER A 106 -9.03 -9.01 -13.65
N GLU A 107 -8.55 -9.89 -14.53
CA GLU A 107 -8.04 -11.22 -14.14
C GLU A 107 -6.82 -11.12 -13.18
N ALA A 108 -6.12 -9.99 -13.21
CA ALA A 108 -5.00 -9.70 -12.31
C ALA A 108 -5.44 -9.11 -10.96
N ALA A 109 -6.72 -8.80 -10.77
CA ALA A 109 -7.22 -8.24 -9.52
C ALA A 109 -7.11 -9.29 -8.39
N ARG A 110 -6.80 -8.81 -7.19
CA ARG A 110 -6.63 -9.64 -5.99
C ARG A 110 -7.27 -8.95 -4.80
N ASN A 111 -7.73 -9.75 -3.84
CA ASN A 111 -8.26 -9.35 -2.53
C ASN A 111 -9.60 -8.62 -2.59
N VAL A 112 -9.67 -7.43 -3.16
CA VAL A 112 -10.88 -6.60 -3.19
C VAL A 112 -10.93 -5.70 -4.42
N GLU A 113 -12.15 -5.42 -4.89
CA GLU A 113 -12.46 -4.30 -5.78
C GLU A 113 -13.21 -3.22 -5.01
N ARG A 114 -12.81 -1.95 -5.18
CA ARG A 114 -13.45 -0.83 -4.49
C ARG A 114 -13.91 0.22 -5.47
N PHE A 115 -15.12 0.71 -5.25
CA PHE A 115 -15.71 1.79 -6.02
C PHE A 115 -16.23 2.88 -5.10
N MET A 116 -16.09 4.14 -5.51
CA MET A 116 -16.60 5.28 -4.76
C MET A 116 -17.42 6.16 -5.68
N LEU A 117 -18.66 6.41 -5.28
CA LEU A 117 -19.56 7.32 -5.97
C LEU A 117 -19.48 8.69 -5.31
N PHE A 118 -19.23 9.74 -6.09
CA PHE A 118 -19.30 11.12 -5.67
C PHE A 118 -20.49 11.80 -6.33
N ALA A 119 -21.34 12.45 -5.55
CA ALA A 119 -22.48 13.21 -6.01
C ALA A 119 -22.32 14.68 -5.58
N ALA A 120 -22.13 15.61 -6.51
CA ALA A 120 -21.88 17.02 -6.23
C ALA A 120 -23.08 17.90 -6.62
N GLY A 121 -23.36 18.94 -5.82
CA GLY A 121 -24.38 19.95 -6.07
C GLY A 121 -23.81 21.25 -6.67
N GLU A 122 -24.64 22.27 -6.86
CA GLU A 122 -24.26 23.52 -7.55
C GLU A 122 -23.20 24.38 -6.83
N ASN A 123 -23.05 24.25 -5.50
CA ASN A 123 -22.22 25.13 -4.67
C ASN A 123 -21.13 24.38 -3.87
N GLU A 124 -20.56 23.32 -4.45
CA GLU A 124 -19.57 22.41 -3.82
C GLU A 124 -20.05 21.50 -2.65
N PRO A 125 -21.34 21.39 -2.24
CA PRO A 125 -21.69 20.30 -1.34
C PRO A 125 -21.56 18.99 -2.13
N TYR A 126 -21.01 17.96 -1.49
CA TYR A 126 -20.96 16.63 -2.08
C TYR A 126 -21.36 15.56 -1.07
N ALA A 127 -21.90 14.46 -1.59
CA ALA A 127 -22.06 13.21 -0.88
C ALA A 127 -21.13 12.17 -1.51
N SER A 128 -20.64 11.23 -0.71
CA SER A 128 -19.89 10.09 -1.22
C SER A 128 -20.28 8.79 -0.53
N ALA A 129 -20.17 7.69 -1.26
CA ALA A 129 -20.42 6.35 -0.77
C ALA A 129 -19.45 5.37 -1.44
N THR A 130 -19.08 4.30 -0.73
CA THR A 130 -18.13 3.29 -1.23
C THR A 130 -18.79 1.93 -1.22
N VAL A 131 -18.55 1.16 -2.27
CA VAL A 131 -18.87 -0.27 -2.36
C VAL A 131 -17.56 -1.04 -2.47
N GLU A 132 -17.44 -2.11 -1.71
CA GLU A 132 -16.32 -3.04 -1.76
C GLU A 132 -16.85 -4.43 -2.12
N ILE A 133 -16.18 -5.10 -3.06
CA ILE A 133 -16.46 -6.48 -3.47
C ILE A 133 -15.24 -7.29 -3.09
N ILE A 134 -15.43 -8.35 -2.30
CA ILE A 134 -14.35 -9.27 -1.93
C ILE A 134 -14.07 -10.18 -3.12
N LEU A 135 -12.80 -10.33 -3.47
CA LEU A 135 -12.40 -11.24 -4.53
C LEU A 135 -12.01 -12.60 -3.98
N THR A 136 -12.44 -13.66 -4.66
CA THR A 136 -11.90 -14.99 -4.38
C THR A 136 -10.43 -15.05 -4.80
N CYS A 137 -9.65 -15.88 -4.10
CA CYS A 137 -8.24 -16.07 -4.44
C CYS A 137 -8.12 -17.16 -5.51
N PRO A 138 -7.71 -16.84 -6.75
CA PRO A 138 -7.60 -17.84 -7.82
C PRO A 138 -6.41 -18.79 -7.61
N HIS A 139 -5.44 -18.38 -6.80
CA HIS A 139 -4.22 -19.14 -6.55
C HIS A 139 -4.19 -19.56 -5.07
N PRO A 140 -4.38 -20.85 -4.76
CA PRO A 140 -4.18 -21.33 -3.41
C PRO A 140 -2.70 -21.23 -3.02
N TRP A 141 -2.45 -21.03 -1.73
CA TRP A 141 -1.10 -21.10 -1.17
C TRP A 141 -0.59 -22.54 -1.17
N PHE A 142 0.70 -22.76 -1.43
CA PHE A 142 1.32 -24.09 -1.45
C PHE A 142 1.50 -24.70 -0.04
N PHE A 143 1.14 -23.97 1.01
CA PHE A 143 1.29 -24.36 2.41
C PHE A 143 0.06 -23.97 3.24
N ALA A 144 -0.05 -24.55 4.44
CA ALA A 144 -1.06 -24.22 5.44
C ALA A 144 -0.40 -23.96 6.81
N PRO A 145 -0.97 -23.10 7.68
CA PRO A 145 -2.11 -22.23 7.40
C PRO A 145 -1.74 -21.14 6.38
N ALA A 146 -2.66 -20.87 5.46
CA ALA A 146 -2.47 -19.85 4.44
C ALA A 146 -2.56 -18.43 5.05
N PRO A 147 -1.78 -17.45 4.55
CA PRO A 147 -1.96 -16.04 4.88
C PRO A 147 -3.37 -15.52 4.57
N ASP A 148 -3.84 -14.53 5.34
CA ASP A 148 -5.11 -13.82 5.11
C ASP A 148 -4.99 -12.76 4.00
N ILE A 149 -4.44 -13.19 2.86
CA ILE A 149 -4.32 -12.43 1.62
C ILE A 149 -4.14 -13.41 0.45
N CYS A 150 -4.64 -13.06 -0.73
CA CYS A 150 -4.41 -13.89 -1.91
C CYS A 150 -2.92 -13.93 -2.27
N ALA A 151 -2.45 -15.07 -2.76
CA ALA A 151 -1.20 -15.14 -3.48
C ALA A 151 -1.30 -14.30 -4.76
N GLN A 152 -0.21 -13.63 -5.13
CA GLN A 152 -0.14 -12.85 -6.36
C GLN A 152 -0.35 -13.75 -7.59
N ASP A 153 0.40 -14.85 -7.62
CA ASP A 153 0.42 -15.82 -8.71
C ASP A 153 0.35 -17.25 -8.16
N ALA A 154 0.18 -18.22 -9.07
CA ALA A 154 0.34 -19.63 -8.76
C ALA A 154 1.76 -19.91 -8.24
N ALA A 155 1.93 -21.01 -7.50
CA ALA A 155 3.24 -21.39 -6.98
C ALA A 155 4.23 -21.65 -8.11
N LEU A 156 5.35 -20.94 -8.07
CA LEU A 156 6.48 -21.17 -8.95
C LEU A 156 7.22 -22.40 -8.44
N LEU A 157 7.08 -23.52 -9.15
CA LEU A 157 7.84 -24.74 -8.88
C LEU A 157 9.20 -24.63 -9.55
N SER A 158 10.26 -24.88 -8.80
CA SER A 158 11.62 -24.65 -9.28
C SER A 158 12.59 -25.68 -8.71
N PRO A 159 13.63 -26.08 -9.46
CA PRO A 159 14.84 -26.62 -8.86
C PRO A 159 15.39 -25.64 -7.82
N ALA A 160 16.00 -26.17 -6.78
CA ALA A 160 16.55 -25.39 -5.69
C ALA A 160 17.85 -25.99 -5.16
N ALA A 161 18.63 -25.16 -4.47
CA ALA A 161 19.72 -25.62 -3.62
C ALA A 161 19.70 -24.84 -2.30
N GLU A 162 20.14 -25.47 -1.22
CA GLU A 162 20.28 -24.83 0.08
C GLU A 162 21.63 -25.18 0.70
N GLN A 163 22.24 -24.21 1.38
CA GLN A 163 23.44 -24.42 2.15
C GLN A 163 23.41 -23.61 3.44
N GLN A 164 23.68 -24.29 4.56
CA GLN A 164 23.79 -23.66 5.87
C GLN A 164 25.20 -23.11 6.09
N PHE A 165 25.25 -21.91 6.67
CA PHE A 165 26.46 -21.21 7.10
C PHE A 165 26.47 -21.03 8.62
N GLU A 166 27.60 -20.57 9.16
CA GLU A 166 27.74 -20.28 10.59
C GLU A 166 26.66 -19.34 11.12
N HIS A 167 26.26 -18.35 10.32
CA HIS A 167 25.37 -17.26 10.73
C HIS A 167 24.27 -16.98 9.69
N GLY A 168 23.83 -18.00 8.96
CA GLY A 168 22.79 -17.82 7.97
C GLY A 168 22.66 -18.96 6.96
N TRP A 169 21.98 -18.63 5.86
CA TRP A 169 21.65 -19.58 4.80
C TRP A 169 21.81 -18.93 3.43
N LEU A 170 22.21 -19.73 2.46
CA LEU A 170 22.02 -19.43 1.05
C LEU A 170 21.00 -20.39 0.46
N ILE A 171 20.09 -19.85 -0.35
CA ILE A 171 19.02 -20.58 -1.02
C ILE A 171 19.01 -20.15 -2.48
N TRP A 172 19.17 -21.09 -3.40
CA TRP A 172 19.06 -20.83 -4.84
C TRP A 172 17.69 -21.27 -5.35
N VAL A 173 17.06 -20.43 -6.17
CA VAL A 173 15.79 -20.71 -6.85
C VAL A 173 16.05 -20.62 -8.35
N GLY A 174 16.11 -21.77 -9.02
CA GLY A 174 16.54 -21.86 -10.42
C GLY A 174 15.65 -21.14 -11.44
N GLU A 175 14.32 -21.22 -11.32
CA GLU A 175 13.41 -20.53 -12.25
C GLU A 175 13.46 -19.00 -12.12
N GLU A 176 13.96 -18.49 -10.99
CA GLU A 176 14.18 -17.05 -10.80
C GLU A 176 15.62 -16.62 -11.12
N ASP A 177 16.53 -17.58 -11.23
CA ASP A 177 17.98 -17.37 -11.33
C ASP A 177 18.52 -16.49 -10.18
N LEU A 178 17.99 -16.72 -8.98
CA LEU A 178 18.28 -15.94 -7.78
C LEU A 178 18.85 -16.79 -6.64
N ILE A 179 19.86 -16.23 -5.98
CA ILE A 179 20.42 -16.69 -4.72
C ILE A 179 19.95 -15.75 -3.61
N TYR A 180 19.08 -16.25 -2.75
CA TYR A 180 18.66 -15.61 -1.51
C TYR A 180 19.70 -15.83 -0.42
N VAL A 181 20.11 -14.75 0.23
CA VAL A 181 21.01 -14.76 1.39
C VAL A 181 20.20 -14.38 2.61
N LEU A 182 20.14 -15.26 3.61
CA LEU A 182 19.44 -15.04 4.87
C LEU A 182 20.48 -14.88 5.98
N TYR A 183 20.50 -13.74 6.65
CA TYR A 183 21.44 -13.46 7.74
C TYR A 183 20.76 -13.66 9.09
N GLU A 184 21.36 -14.47 9.97
CA GLU A 184 20.82 -14.74 11.30
C GLU A 184 21.10 -13.61 12.31
N ASP A 185 22.02 -12.69 11.98
CA ASP A 185 22.32 -11.57 12.86
C ASP A 185 21.13 -10.60 13.00
N ASP A 186 20.91 -10.11 14.23
CA ASP A 186 19.89 -9.12 14.55
C ASP A 186 20.43 -7.67 14.51
N VAL A 187 21.75 -7.49 14.38
CA VAL A 187 22.43 -6.19 14.44
C VAL A 187 22.40 -5.43 13.12
N PHE A 188 22.65 -6.09 11.99
CA PHE A 188 22.85 -5.41 10.70
C PHE A 188 21.62 -5.49 9.82
N SER A 189 21.47 -4.51 8.94
CA SER A 189 20.48 -4.53 7.86
C SER A 189 21.21 -4.52 6.52
N PRO A 190 20.68 -5.19 5.49
CA PRO A 190 19.41 -5.94 5.47
C PRO A 190 19.47 -7.30 6.19
N LYS A 191 18.31 -7.89 6.52
CA LYS A 191 18.19 -9.25 7.10
C LYS A 191 18.22 -10.36 6.07
N TRP A 192 17.83 -10.05 4.85
CA TRP A 192 18.01 -10.96 3.73
C TRP A 192 18.28 -10.15 2.45
N GLN A 193 18.88 -10.77 1.45
CA GLN A 193 19.13 -10.17 0.14
C GLN A 193 18.92 -11.21 -0.95
N ALA A 194 18.78 -10.77 -2.20
CA ALA A 194 18.81 -11.65 -3.36
C ALA A 194 19.88 -11.16 -4.34
N PHE A 195 20.61 -12.10 -4.92
CA PHE A 195 21.62 -11.87 -5.96
C PHE A 195 21.27 -12.73 -7.16
N THR A 196 21.50 -12.24 -8.37
CA THR A 196 21.46 -13.10 -9.57
C THR A 196 22.57 -14.15 -9.46
N ASP A 197 22.29 -15.38 -9.86
CA ASP A 197 23.33 -16.40 -9.99
C ASP A 197 24.14 -16.14 -11.26
N GLU A 198 25.32 -15.54 -11.09
CA GLU A 198 26.22 -15.24 -12.21
C GLU A 198 27.23 -16.36 -12.49
N TRP A 199 27.11 -17.53 -11.83
CA TRP A 199 28.00 -18.66 -12.09
C TRP A 199 27.55 -19.45 -13.31
N ASP A 200 28.45 -19.59 -14.29
CA ASP A 200 28.19 -20.37 -15.50
C ASP A 200 28.97 -21.70 -15.53
N PRO A 201 28.45 -22.73 -16.24
CA PRO A 201 29.20 -23.94 -16.52
C PRO A 201 30.53 -23.65 -17.24
N GLY A 202 31.64 -23.81 -16.52
CA GLY A 202 32.99 -23.53 -17.01
C GLY A 202 33.74 -22.56 -16.11
N ASP A 203 33.03 -21.80 -15.28
CA ASP A 203 33.62 -20.95 -14.26
C ASP A 203 34.29 -21.78 -13.16
N PRO A 204 35.29 -21.21 -12.47
CA PRO A 204 35.90 -21.86 -11.32
C PRO A 204 34.84 -22.26 -10.28
N VAL A 205 34.74 -23.55 -10.01
CA VAL A 205 33.79 -24.10 -9.02
C VAL A 205 34.10 -23.57 -7.61
N SER A 206 35.38 -23.32 -7.32
CA SER A 206 35.84 -22.73 -6.06
C SER A 206 37.17 -22.00 -6.25
N ASP A 207 37.64 -21.30 -5.21
CA ASP A 207 38.99 -20.74 -5.18
C ASP A 207 39.91 -21.64 -4.34
N THR A 208 40.83 -22.33 -5.01
CA THR A 208 41.77 -23.28 -4.39
C THR A 208 42.75 -22.66 -3.39
N THR A 209 42.87 -21.33 -3.35
CA THR A 209 43.72 -20.62 -2.38
C THR A 209 43.03 -20.38 -1.04
N ILE A 210 41.69 -20.48 -1.02
CA ILE A 210 40.86 -20.33 0.16
C ILE A 210 40.61 -21.73 0.73
N ILE A 211 41.38 -22.11 1.75
CA ILE A 211 41.25 -23.40 2.41
C ILE A 211 40.30 -23.26 3.62
N PRO A 212 39.19 -24.01 3.66
CA PRO A 212 38.28 -23.95 4.79
C PRO A 212 38.94 -24.55 6.05
N PRO A 213 38.64 -24.00 7.25
CA PRO A 213 39.05 -24.62 8.51
C PRO A 213 38.41 -26.01 8.69
N ASP A 214 38.98 -26.83 9.60
CA ASP A 214 38.45 -28.17 9.90
C ASP A 214 36.96 -28.11 10.30
N GLY A 215 36.13 -28.93 9.64
CA GLY A 215 34.69 -29.00 9.89
C GLY A 215 33.84 -27.99 9.12
N PHE A 216 34.47 -27.14 8.30
CA PHE A 216 33.80 -26.16 7.45
C PHE A 216 34.03 -26.45 5.96
N TYR A 217 33.23 -25.81 5.13
CA TYR A 217 33.26 -25.96 3.68
C TYR A 217 33.43 -24.59 3.02
N GLN A 218 34.20 -24.56 1.93
CA GLN A 218 34.12 -23.45 0.99
C GLN A 218 32.86 -23.65 0.14
N PRO A 219 31.93 -22.67 0.08
CA PRO A 219 30.79 -22.77 -0.80
C PRO A 219 31.24 -22.85 -2.27
N LEU A 220 30.51 -23.62 -3.06
CA LEU A 220 30.85 -23.94 -4.45
C LEU A 220 29.92 -23.18 -5.41
N ARG A 221 30.34 -23.06 -6.68
CA ARG A 221 29.52 -22.51 -7.79
C ARG A 221 28.88 -21.15 -7.44
N GLY A 222 27.59 -20.95 -7.71
CA GLY A 222 26.86 -19.70 -7.48
C GLY A 222 26.94 -19.22 -6.02
N PHE A 223 26.71 -20.10 -5.06
CA PHE A 223 26.89 -19.78 -3.63
C PHE A 223 28.33 -19.35 -3.34
N GLY A 224 29.29 -20.09 -3.90
CA GLY A 224 30.71 -19.76 -3.80
C GLY A 224 31.08 -18.42 -4.41
N LEU A 225 30.48 -18.07 -5.55
CA LEU A 225 30.73 -16.83 -6.26
C LEU A 225 30.22 -15.63 -5.44
N VAL A 226 28.94 -15.66 -5.02
CA VAL A 226 28.37 -14.62 -4.16
C VAL A 226 29.18 -14.46 -2.87
N TRP A 227 29.52 -15.58 -2.23
CA TRP A 227 30.31 -15.54 -0.99
C TRP A 227 31.72 -14.99 -1.20
N ARG A 228 32.41 -15.28 -2.31
CA ARG A 228 33.76 -14.74 -2.54
C ARG A 228 33.76 -13.28 -2.98
N GLU A 229 32.79 -12.88 -3.80
CA GLU A 229 32.77 -11.58 -4.47
C GLU A 229 32.02 -10.49 -3.70
N GLN A 230 31.20 -10.87 -2.72
CA GLN A 230 30.50 -9.94 -1.84
C GLN A 230 31.09 -10.04 -0.42
N PRO A 231 32.12 -9.23 -0.07
CA PRO A 231 32.76 -9.29 1.25
C PRO A 231 31.78 -9.16 2.41
N PHE A 232 30.75 -8.32 2.25
CA PHE A 232 29.71 -8.14 3.26
C PHE A 232 28.88 -9.41 3.49
N VAL A 233 28.61 -10.20 2.44
CA VAL A 233 27.92 -11.49 2.56
C VAL A 233 28.82 -12.46 3.34
N ARG A 234 30.07 -12.61 2.91
CA ARG A 234 31.05 -13.49 3.57
C ARG A 234 31.24 -13.19 5.04
N ASP A 235 31.51 -11.92 5.35
CA ASP A 235 31.86 -11.50 6.71
C ASP A 235 30.67 -11.67 7.66
N ARG A 236 29.43 -11.60 7.15
CA ARG A 236 28.21 -11.83 7.94
C ARG A 236 27.80 -13.28 8.05
N LEU A 237 27.93 -14.07 6.99
CA LEU A 237 27.56 -15.50 7.01
C LEU A 237 28.59 -16.37 7.72
N GLY A 238 29.88 -16.03 7.63
CA GLY A 238 30.97 -16.93 7.99
C GLY A 238 31.15 -18.06 6.96
N TRP A 239 31.67 -19.20 7.37
CA TRP A 239 31.87 -20.38 6.54
C TRP A 239 30.61 -21.24 6.40
N ALA A 240 30.55 -22.05 5.34
CA ALA A 240 29.52 -23.08 5.25
C ALA A 240 29.80 -24.20 6.25
N VAL A 241 28.77 -24.66 6.96
CA VAL A 241 28.88 -25.72 7.97
C VAL A 241 28.45 -27.10 7.44
N VAL A 242 27.82 -27.11 6.27
CA VAL A 242 27.42 -28.31 5.53
C VAL A 242 27.68 -28.10 4.04
N GLU A 243 27.75 -29.20 3.28
CA GLU A 243 27.74 -29.14 1.82
C GLU A 243 26.38 -28.65 1.31
N GLU A 244 26.40 -28.05 0.11
CA GLU A 244 25.19 -27.67 -0.61
C GLU A 244 24.32 -28.90 -0.93
N VAL A 245 23.02 -28.79 -0.69
CA VAL A 245 22.04 -29.82 -1.01
C VAL A 245 21.08 -29.29 -2.07
N GLY A 246 20.89 -30.06 -3.14
CA GLY A 246 19.91 -29.76 -4.18
C GLY A 246 18.56 -30.43 -3.94
N GLY A 247 17.48 -29.83 -4.46
CA GLY A 247 16.13 -30.38 -4.41
C GLY A 247 15.13 -29.55 -5.20
N ASP A 248 13.87 -29.59 -4.78
CA ASP A 248 12.76 -28.86 -5.42
C ASP A 248 12.08 -27.92 -4.42
N THR A 249 11.82 -26.68 -4.85
CA THR A 249 11.11 -25.67 -4.05
C THR A 249 9.79 -25.24 -4.69
N ALA A 250 9.04 -24.45 -3.95
CA ALA A 250 7.90 -23.69 -4.41
C ALA A 250 8.02 -22.26 -3.87
N VAL A 251 7.83 -21.26 -4.73
CA VAL A 251 7.86 -19.84 -4.36
C VAL A 251 6.50 -19.19 -4.62
N GLN A 252 6.01 -18.43 -3.65
CA GLN A 252 4.83 -17.57 -3.80
C GLN A 252 5.03 -16.26 -3.05
N ARG A 253 4.35 -15.23 -3.55
CA ARG A 253 4.37 -13.88 -2.96
C ARG A 253 2.96 -13.43 -2.65
N THR A 254 2.82 -12.60 -1.62
CA THR A 254 1.54 -11.96 -1.31
C THR A 254 1.16 -11.00 -2.43
N SER A 255 -0.12 -10.66 -2.52
CA SER A 255 -0.67 -9.71 -3.49
C SER A 255 -0.87 -8.30 -2.91
N TYR A 256 -0.05 -7.92 -1.92
CA TYR A 256 -0.10 -6.54 -1.45
C TYR A 256 0.33 -5.60 -2.58
N ALA A 257 -0.29 -4.42 -2.64
CA ALA A 257 0.10 -3.42 -3.63
C ALA A 257 1.54 -2.89 -3.42
N ARG A 258 2.04 -2.99 -2.18
CA ARG A 258 3.41 -2.67 -1.76
C ARG A 258 3.81 -3.62 -0.64
N TYR A 259 5.11 -3.78 -0.43
CA TYR A 259 5.64 -4.55 0.69
C TYR A 259 5.18 -6.01 0.65
N ASN A 260 5.43 -6.67 -0.49
CA ASN A 260 5.11 -8.08 -0.64
C ASN A 260 6.04 -8.97 0.19
N HIS A 261 5.44 -9.98 0.81
CA HIS A 261 6.16 -11.05 1.50
C HIS A 261 6.44 -12.16 0.50
N THR A 262 7.58 -12.83 0.64
CA THR A 262 7.97 -13.97 -0.19
C THR A 262 8.03 -15.22 0.67
N TYR A 263 7.40 -16.30 0.22
CA TYR A 263 7.41 -17.61 0.86
C TYR A 263 8.13 -18.59 -0.06
N ILE A 264 9.11 -19.31 0.48
CA ILE A 264 9.91 -20.31 -0.24
C ILE A 264 9.82 -21.62 0.55
N ARG A 265 9.47 -22.72 -0.11
CA ARG A 265 9.50 -24.04 0.53
C ARG A 265 10.96 -24.48 0.71
N ALA A 266 11.36 -24.70 1.95
CA ALA A 266 12.67 -25.22 2.30
C ALA A 266 12.81 -26.70 1.87
N LEU A 267 14.05 -27.20 1.76
CA LEU A 267 14.28 -28.60 1.36
C LEU A 267 13.86 -29.62 2.43
N ASP A 268 13.72 -29.19 3.68
CA ASP A 268 13.14 -29.97 4.78
C ASP A 268 11.61 -29.82 4.91
N ALA A 269 10.97 -29.19 3.92
CA ALA A 269 9.52 -28.93 3.81
C ALA A 269 8.95 -27.87 4.76
N ASP A 270 9.78 -27.23 5.58
CA ASP A 270 9.44 -25.99 6.28
C ASP A 270 9.30 -24.81 5.29
N ILE A 271 8.83 -23.67 5.78
CA ILE A 271 8.64 -22.46 4.97
C ILE A 271 9.60 -21.38 5.42
N TRP A 272 10.44 -20.92 4.49
CA TRP A 272 11.13 -19.64 4.61
C TRP A 272 10.15 -18.51 4.29
N HIS A 273 9.99 -17.57 5.21
CA HIS A 273 9.15 -16.40 5.05
C HIS A 273 10.01 -15.15 5.11
N LEU A 274 10.12 -14.48 3.98
CA LEU A 274 10.90 -13.27 3.80
C LEU A 274 9.98 -12.07 3.88
N PHE A 275 10.19 -11.24 4.90
CA PHE A 275 9.44 -10.01 5.09
C PHE A 275 9.87 -8.96 4.06
N PRO A 276 8.98 -8.01 3.72
CA PRO A 276 9.24 -7.02 2.69
C PRO A 276 10.44 -6.13 3.00
N GLU A 277 10.97 -5.47 1.96
CA GLU A 277 12.06 -4.50 2.07
C GLU A 277 13.30 -5.04 2.80
N HIS A 278 13.57 -6.35 2.66
CA HIS A 278 14.73 -7.00 3.27
C HIS A 278 14.76 -6.92 4.81
N SER A 279 13.60 -6.68 5.44
CA SER A 279 13.52 -6.22 6.83
C SER A 279 13.67 -7.32 7.88
N ALA A 280 13.24 -8.54 7.57
CA ALA A 280 13.32 -9.72 8.43
C ALA A 280 13.10 -10.99 7.60
N TRP A 281 13.41 -12.14 8.20
CA TRP A 281 12.97 -13.44 7.71
C TRP A 281 12.68 -14.34 8.91
N GLU A 282 11.86 -15.35 8.71
CA GLU A 282 11.63 -16.43 9.67
C GLU A 282 11.51 -17.77 8.94
N LYS A 283 11.68 -18.86 9.69
CA LYS A 283 11.39 -20.21 9.21
C LYS A 283 10.33 -20.82 10.12
N PHE A 284 9.28 -21.37 9.54
CA PHE A 284 8.22 -22.02 10.31
C PHE A 284 7.78 -23.34 9.69
N ILE A 285 7.23 -24.20 10.55
CA ILE A 285 6.71 -25.51 10.18
C ILE A 285 5.25 -25.31 9.74
N PRO A 286 4.86 -25.72 8.52
CA PRO A 286 3.47 -25.70 8.10
C PRO A 286 2.65 -26.73 8.90
N GLN A 287 1.36 -26.45 9.12
CA GLN A 287 0.45 -27.32 9.87
C GLN A 287 -0.25 -28.35 8.98
#